data_AF-A0A0U5IFF8-F1
#
_entry.id   AF-A0A0U5IFF8-F1
#
_cell.length_a   1.000
_cell.length_b   1.000
_cell.length_c   1.000
_cell.angle_alpha   90.00
_cell.angle_beta   90.00
_cell.angle_gamma   90.00
#
_symmetry.space_group_name_H-M   'P 1'
#
loop_
_entity.id
_entity.type
_entity.pdbx_description
1 polymer ?
#
loop_
_entity_poly.entity_id
_entity_poly.type
_entity_poly.pdbx_seq_one_letter_code
_entity_poly.pdbx_strand_id
1 'polypeptide(L)'
;MLAWAARNRQTMTYMMLVRLIGVPAAGLDELLEPIQSYCLIRDLPPLTIPVVKQESGLPGAGFTGAGASDLARKQMDVFAFDWLEHGNPQRDKLDAAVHDWPSNG
;
A
#
# COMPACT_ATOMS: atom_id res chain seq x y z
N MET A 1 -4.57 -4.88 -8.53
CA MET A 1 -3.15 -4.96 -8.93
C MET A 1 -2.24 -5.24 -7.74
N LEU A 2 -2.25 -4.40 -6.69
CA LEU A 2 -1.40 -4.60 -5.51
C LEU A 2 -1.57 -5.97 -4.83
N ALA A 3 -2.81 -6.43 -4.66
CA ALA A 3 -3.10 -7.77 -4.13
C ALA A 3 -2.43 -8.91 -4.94
N TRP A 4 -2.37 -8.76 -6.27
CA TRP A 4 -1.70 -9.73 -7.14
C TRP A 4 -0.19 -9.67 -7.00
N ALA A 5 0.38 -8.47 -6.85
CA ALA A 5 1.82 -8.30 -6.60
C ALA A 5 2.22 -8.91 -5.25
N ALA A 6 1.42 -8.68 -4.20
CA ALA A 6 1.61 -9.28 -2.89
C ALA A 6 1.62 -10.81 -2.96
N ARG A 7 0.64 -11.41 -3.64
CA ARG A 7 0.56 -12.88 -3.81
C ARG A 7 1.76 -13.46 -4.55
N ASN A 8 2.32 -12.75 -5.53
CA ASN A 8 3.51 -13.18 -6.26
C ASN A 8 4.82 -12.75 -5.59
N ARG A 9 4.77 -12.18 -4.38
CA ARG A 9 5.94 -11.66 -3.64
C ARG A 9 6.76 -10.66 -4.45
N GLN A 10 6.09 -9.86 -5.26
CA GLN A 10 6.71 -8.87 -6.13
C GLN A 10 6.72 -7.50 -5.45
N THR A 11 7.89 -6.89 -5.43
CA THR A 11 8.09 -5.48 -5.10
C THR A 11 7.98 -4.65 -6.37
N MET A 12 7.37 -3.48 -6.29
CA MET A 12 7.14 -2.60 -7.44
C MET A 12 7.57 -1.19 -7.11
N THR A 13 8.15 -0.51 -8.08
CA THR A 13 8.54 0.89 -7.87
C THR A 13 7.37 1.82 -8.11
N TYR A 14 7.37 2.99 -7.48
CA TYR A 14 6.42 4.07 -7.80
C TYR A 14 6.37 4.36 -9.31
N MET A 15 7.52 4.30 -10.00
CA MET A 15 7.61 4.48 -11.46
C MET A 15 6.89 3.38 -12.24
N MET A 16 6.97 2.12 -11.81
CA MET A 16 6.21 1.02 -12.41
C MET A 16 4.71 1.22 -12.20
N LEU A 17 4.32 1.64 -11.00
CA LEU A 17 2.91 1.88 -10.64
C LEU A 17 2.30 3.00 -11.49
N VAL A 18 3.01 4.12 -11.63
CA VAL A 18 2.67 5.24 -12.54
C VAL A 18 2.44 4.76 -13.97
N ARG A 19 3.36 3.95 -14.51
CA ARG A 19 3.26 3.43 -15.89
C ARG A 19 2.09 2.47 -16.07
N LEU A 20 1.78 1.67 -15.05
CA LEU A 20 0.71 0.68 -15.10
C LEU A 20 -0.68 1.28 -14.95
N ILE A 21 -0.83 2.31 -14.11
CA ILE A 21 -2.12 2.95 -13.84
C ILE A 21 -2.37 4.12 -14.81
N GLY A 22 -1.31 4.70 -15.39
CA GLY A 22 -1.40 5.83 -16.32
C GLY A 22 -1.62 7.18 -15.64
N VAL A 23 -1.20 7.32 -14.39
CA VAL A 23 -1.36 8.55 -13.58
C VAL A 23 0.00 9.22 -13.35
N PRO A 24 0.07 10.56 -13.27
CA PRO A 24 1.32 11.25 -12.91
C PRO A 24 1.83 10.83 -11.53
N ALA A 25 3.15 10.80 -11.37
CA ALA A 25 3.79 10.45 -10.09
C ALA A 25 3.36 11.36 -8.93
N ALA A 26 3.06 12.64 -9.23
CA ALA A 26 2.69 13.65 -8.24
C ALA A 26 1.33 13.42 -7.54
N GLY A 27 0.51 12.46 -8.00
CA GLY A 27 -0.77 12.11 -7.34
C GLY A 27 -0.79 10.69 -6.77
N LEU A 28 0.34 9.96 -6.81
CA LEU A 28 0.34 8.56 -6.43
C LEU A 28 0.18 8.36 -4.92
N ASP A 29 0.68 9.29 -4.11
CA ASP A 29 0.53 9.24 -2.65
C ASP A 29 -0.94 9.41 -2.23
N GLU A 30 -1.70 10.28 -2.90
CA GLU A 30 -3.15 10.46 -2.70
C GLU A 30 -3.95 9.20 -3.09
N LEU A 31 -3.48 8.43 -4.08
CA LEU A 31 -4.11 7.19 -4.50
C LEU A 31 -3.82 6.01 -3.56
N LEU A 32 -2.65 6.02 -2.90
CA LEU A 32 -2.24 4.95 -1.99
C LEU A 32 -2.76 5.16 -0.57
N GLU A 33 -3.01 6.41 -0.17
CA GLU A 33 -3.50 6.76 1.16
C GLU A 33 -4.80 6.04 1.56
N PRO A 34 -5.88 6.04 0.76
CA PRO A 34 -7.10 5.33 1.13
C PRO A 34 -6.87 3.86 1.43
N ILE A 35 -5.97 3.22 0.70
CA ILE A 35 -5.61 1.81 0.91
C ILE A 35 -4.86 1.64 2.22
N GLN A 36 -3.90 2.52 2.50
CA GLN A 36 -3.09 2.48 3.72
C GLN A 36 -3.94 2.77 4.97
N SER A 37 -4.74 3.83 4.95
CA SER A 37 -5.71 4.17 5.99
C SER A 37 -6.67 3.01 6.27
N TYR A 38 -7.19 2.37 5.22
CA TYR A 38 -8.07 1.22 5.37
C TYR A 38 -7.37 0.03 6.05
N CYS A 39 -6.11 -0.24 5.69
CA CYS A 39 -5.33 -1.30 6.32
C CYS A 39 -5.08 -0.99 7.80
N LEU A 40 -4.75 0.26 8.14
CA LEU A 40 -4.52 0.70 9.51
C LEU A 40 -5.76 0.56 10.39
N ILE A 41 -6.92 1.05 9.93
CA ILE A 41 -8.18 0.99 10.69
C ILE A 41 -8.64 -0.45 10.92
N ARG A 42 -8.38 -1.34 9.96
CA ARG A 42 -8.82 -2.74 10.04
C ARG A 42 -7.78 -3.71 10.59
N ASP A 43 -6.65 -3.19 11.07
CA ASP A 43 -5.50 -3.99 11.53
C ASP A 43 -5.06 -5.05 10.51
N LEU A 44 -5.10 -4.67 9.23
CA LEU A 44 -4.64 -5.51 8.12
C LEU A 44 -3.16 -5.24 7.84
N PRO A 45 -2.44 -6.22 7.26
CA PRO A 45 -1.08 -5.98 6.78
C PRO A 45 -1.07 -4.81 5.76
N PRO A 46 -0.06 -3.95 5.75
CA PRO A 46 -0.08 -2.74 4.93
C PRO A 46 0.17 -3.07 3.46
N LEU A 47 -0.89 -3.22 2.65
CA LEU A 47 -0.80 -3.64 1.25
C LEU A 47 0.07 -2.73 0.36
N THR A 48 0.33 -1.50 0.79
CA THR A 48 1.17 -0.51 0.11
C THR A 48 2.67 -0.71 0.37
N ILE A 49 3.08 -1.57 1.32
CA ILE A 49 4.48 -1.81 1.67
C ILE A 49 5.39 -2.34 0.53
N PRO A 50 4.92 -3.13 -0.47
CA PRO A 50 5.79 -3.55 -1.56
C PRO A 50 5.96 -2.45 -2.62
N VAL A 51 5.37 -1.26 -2.44
CA VAL A 51 5.60 -0.10 -3.30
C VAL A 51 6.78 0.70 -2.76
N VAL A 52 7.89 0.70 -3.51
CA VAL A 52 9.17 1.24 -3.04
C VAL A 52 9.76 2.27 -3.99
N LYS A 53 10.64 3.12 -3.49
CA LYS A 53 11.47 4.00 -4.32
C LYS A 53 12.51 3.16 -5.07
N GLN A 54 12.73 3.49 -6.33
CA GLN A 54 13.67 2.77 -7.18
C GLN A 54 15.12 2.84 -6.66
N GLU A 55 15.50 3.97 -6.07
CA GLU A 55 16.88 4.21 -5.62
C GLU A 55 17.20 3.55 -4.27
N SER A 56 16.27 3.58 -3.32
CA SER A 56 16.50 3.09 -1.96
C SER A 56 15.94 1.69 -1.69
N GLY A 57 14.98 1.22 -2.49
CA GLY A 57 14.24 -0.01 -2.19
C GLY A 57 13.34 0.10 -0.95
N LEU A 58 13.16 1.30 -0.40
CA LEU A 58 12.30 1.58 0.75
C LEU A 58 11.00 2.26 0.31
N PRO A 59 9.91 2.11 1.08
CA PRO A 59 8.68 2.86 0.85
C PRO A 59 8.89 4.38 0.84
N GLY A 60 7.92 5.09 0.27
CA GLY A 60 7.87 6.54 0.24
C GLY A 60 7.70 7.17 1.63
N ALA A 61 7.90 8.49 1.71
CA ALA A 61 7.85 9.22 2.98
C ALA A 61 6.44 9.24 3.61
N GLY A 62 5.37 9.11 2.81
CA GLY A 62 3.99 8.99 3.30
C GLY A 62 3.61 7.59 3.80
N PHE A 63 4.51 6.61 3.74
CA PHE A 63 4.23 5.27 4.27
C PHE A 63 4.36 5.25 5.79
N THR A 64 3.24 5.04 6.48
CA THR A 64 3.14 4.97 7.94
C THR A 64 2.65 3.60 8.44
N GLY A 65 2.46 2.64 7.52
CA GLY A 65 1.94 1.29 7.82
C GLY A 65 2.89 0.38 8.63
N ALA A 66 4.17 0.74 8.75
CA ALA A 66 5.14 0.02 9.56
C ALA A 66 6.31 0.94 9.95
N GLY A 67 6.87 0.72 11.15
CA GLY A 67 8.14 1.34 11.55
C GLY A 67 9.34 0.72 10.81
N ALA A 68 10.46 1.46 10.76
CA ALA A 68 11.67 1.03 10.04
C ALA A 68 12.20 -0.33 10.48
N SER A 69 12.11 -0.67 11.78
CA SER A 69 12.51 -1.96 12.33
C SER A 69 11.58 -3.12 11.98
N ASP A 70 10.33 -2.84 11.63
CA ASP A 70 9.29 -3.85 11.36
C ASP A 70 9.01 -4.04 9.88
N LEU A 71 9.64 -3.25 9.01
CA LEU A 71 9.34 -3.19 7.59
C LEU A 71 9.41 -4.57 6.92
N ALA A 72 10.50 -5.30 7.13
CA ALA A 72 10.68 -6.64 6.55
C ALA A 72 9.63 -7.63 7.05
N ARG A 73 9.29 -7.57 8.35
CA ARG A 73 8.28 -8.44 8.96
C ARG A 73 6.90 -8.17 8.40
N LYS A 74 6.47 -6.90 8.39
CA LYS A 74 5.18 -6.48 7.82
C LYS A 74 5.09 -6.77 6.32
N GLN A 75 6.20 -6.72 5.59
CA GLN A 75 6.25 -7.10 4.19
C GLN A 75 5.99 -8.60 4.01
N MET A 76 6.57 -9.45 4.87
CA MET A 76 6.26 -10.89 4.89
C MET A 76 4.80 -11.14 5.25
N ASP A 77 4.23 -10.40 6.21
CA ASP A 77 2.81 -10.52 6.57
C ASP A 77 1.90 -10.22 5.37
N VAL A 78 2.22 -9.19 4.59
CA VAL A 78 1.49 -8.84 3.35
C VAL A 78 1.59 -9.95 2.30
N PHE A 79 2.74 -10.59 2.17
CA PHE A 79 2.94 -11.70 1.23
C PHE A 79 2.29 -13.01 1.69
N ALA A 80 2.07 -13.17 3.00
CA ALA A 80 1.41 -14.35 3.58
C ALA A 80 -0.12 -14.22 3.59
N PHE A 81 -0.65 -13.00 3.62
CA PHE A 81 -2.09 -12.73 3.65
C PHE A 81 -2.74 -12.96 2.27
N ASP A 82 -3.86 -13.71 2.22
CA ASP A 82 -4.60 -13.93 0.97
C ASP A 82 -5.49 -12.73 0.62
N TRP A 83 -4.86 -11.73 -0.01
CA TRP A 83 -5.55 -10.54 -0.50
C TRP A 83 -6.56 -10.81 -1.62
N LEU A 84 -6.41 -11.91 -2.36
CA LEU A 84 -7.35 -12.24 -3.43
C LEU A 84 -8.65 -12.81 -2.85
N GLU A 85 -8.55 -13.62 -1.78
CA GLU A 85 -9.72 -14.11 -1.04
C GLU A 85 -10.38 -13.00 -0.21
N HIS A 86 -9.60 -12.12 0.43
CA HIS A 86 -10.14 -10.98 1.18
C HIS A 86 -11.03 -10.06 0.33
N GLY A 87 -10.71 -9.95 -0.96
CA GLY A 87 -11.47 -9.15 -1.91
C GLY A 87 -11.11 -7.67 -1.85
N ASN A 88 -11.60 -6.93 -2.85
CA ASN A 88 -11.35 -5.49 -2.96
C ASN A 88 -12.36 -4.71 -2.11
N PRO A 89 -11.92 -3.85 -1.17
CA PRO A 89 -12.83 -2.92 -0.53
C PRO A 89 -13.53 -2.05 -1.58
N GLN A 90 -14.80 -1.76 -1.32
CA GLN A 90 -15.57 -0.82 -2.13
C GLN A 90 -15.09 0.61 -1.87
N ARG A 91 -15.32 1.49 -2.85
CA ARG A 91 -14.83 2.88 -2.84
C ARG A 91 -15.26 3.65 -1.59
N ASP A 92 -16.52 3.50 -1.18
CA ASP A 92 -17.09 4.10 0.02
C ASP A 92 -16.29 3.80 1.29
N LYS A 93 -15.80 2.55 1.44
CA LYS A 93 -14.99 2.15 2.59
C LYS A 93 -13.59 2.74 2.57
N LEU A 94 -13.03 2.96 1.38
CA LEU A 94 -11.73 3.61 1.22
C LEU A 94 -11.84 5.11 1.50
N ASP A 95 -12.88 5.76 0.97
CA ASP A 95 -13.15 7.19 1.21
C ASP A 95 -13.42 7.45 2.71
N ALA A 96 -14.20 6.58 3.36
CA ALA A 96 -14.43 6.65 4.80
C ALA A 96 -13.13 6.45 5.61
N ALA A 97 -12.26 5.52 5.18
CA ALA A 97 -11.00 5.26 5.88
C ALA A 97 -10.06 6.47 5.89
N VAL A 98 -9.96 7.22 4.77
CA VAL A 98 -9.19 8.47 4.72
C VAL A 98 -9.78 9.52 5.66
N HIS A 99 -11.11 9.62 5.69
CA HIS A 99 -11.79 10.57 6.56
C HIS A 99 -11.57 10.26 8.05
N ASP A 100 -11.66 8.99 8.43
CA ASP A 100 -11.56 8.55 9.82
C ASP A 100 -10.12 8.55 10.33
N TRP A 101 -9.15 8.16 9.48
CA TRP A 101 -7.73 8.10 9.83
C TRP A 101 -6.83 8.37 8.60
N PRO A 102 -6.52 9.64 8.27
CA PRO A 102 -5.59 9.96 7.20
C PRO A 102 -4.19 9.44 7.55
N SER A 103 -3.54 8.80 6.58
CA SER A 103 -2.29 8.06 6.82
C SER A 103 -1.05 8.81 6.36
N ASN A 104 -1.21 9.84 5.52
CA ASN A 104 -0.12 10.66 4.97
C ASN A 104 0.30 11.83 5.87
N GLY A 105 -0.36 12.04 7.01
CA GLY A 105 -0.05 13.12 7.97
C GLY A 105 -0.93 14.34 7.84
#